data_AF-A0A4U0X808-F1
#
_entry.id   AF-A0A4U0X808-F1
#
_cell.length_a   1.000
_cell.length_b   1.000
_cell.length_c   1.000
_cell.angle_alpha   90.00
_cell.angle_beta   90.00
_cell.angle_gamma   90.00
#
_symmetry.space_group_name_H-M   'P 1'
#
loop_
_entity.id
_entity.type
_entity.pdbx_description
1 polymer ?
#
loop_
_entity_poly.entity_id
_entity_poly.type
_entity_poly.pdbx_seq_one_letter_code
_entity_poly.pdbx_strand_id
1 'polypeptide(L)'
;MRSTVGPSLSRTPLSSSWSHTPSNLTLFWLAISLPLVIWDTGYVLLRPYSMPGGALHSPLWVPYELYGRVDHVYGWKSYDAHNGWTAAQGAFNAVETAAYLWYLYLVYTYGRQDKRQGRGAPRREKMGWLEGLAQSRTVEGRVATWAVLVGYSTAWLTFSKTVLYWLNEAFSGFDNIGHNDIMSLIFLWIIPNGAWLIFPVYMMYVFGQEILQGLESAAGGGRKIR
;
A
#
# COMPACT_ATOMS: atom_id res chain seq x y z
N MET A 1 20.47 -39.82 -54.22
CA MET A 1 20.58 -39.08 -52.94
C MET A 1 19.21 -38.52 -52.58
N ARG A 2 18.45 -39.19 -51.69
CA ARG A 2 17.22 -38.63 -51.11
C ARG A 2 17.56 -38.12 -49.72
N SER A 3 17.51 -36.81 -49.54
CA SER A 3 17.70 -36.13 -48.25
C SER A 3 16.47 -36.37 -47.38
N THR A 4 16.64 -37.09 -46.27
CA THR A 4 15.63 -37.24 -45.22
C THR A 4 15.69 -36.01 -44.32
N VAL A 5 14.71 -35.13 -44.45
CA VAL A 5 14.45 -34.05 -43.49
C VAL A 5 13.97 -34.71 -42.19
N GLY A 6 14.81 -34.69 -41.16
CA GLY A 6 14.42 -35.13 -39.82
C GLY A 6 13.35 -34.20 -39.23
N PRO A 7 12.46 -34.70 -38.36
CA PRO A 7 11.45 -33.86 -37.74
C PRO A 7 12.14 -32.81 -36.87
N SER A 8 11.89 -31.53 -37.20
CA SER A 8 12.24 -30.43 -36.32
C SER A 8 11.47 -30.62 -35.01
N LEU A 9 12.20 -30.80 -33.92
CA LEU A 9 11.64 -30.76 -32.58
C LEU A 9 11.04 -29.37 -32.37
N SER A 10 9.72 -29.30 -32.46
CA SER A 10 8.93 -28.13 -32.09
C SER A 10 9.25 -27.81 -30.63
N ARG A 11 10.06 -26.77 -30.43
CA ARG A 11 10.37 -26.22 -29.11
C ARG A 11 9.06 -25.73 -28.53
N THR A 12 8.46 -26.52 -27.64
CA THR A 12 7.29 -26.12 -26.85
C THR A 12 7.61 -24.75 -26.27
N PRO A 13 6.79 -23.71 -26.49
CA PRO A 13 7.06 -22.43 -25.90
C PRO A 13 7.06 -22.66 -24.39
N LEU A 14 8.20 -22.41 -23.74
CA LEU A 14 8.27 -22.35 -22.28
C LEU A 14 7.11 -21.47 -21.84
N SER A 15 6.13 -22.04 -21.14
CA SER A 15 5.05 -21.26 -20.56
C SER A 15 5.71 -20.13 -19.79
N SER A 16 5.54 -18.88 -20.22
CA SER A 16 6.13 -17.74 -19.53
C SER A 16 5.65 -17.81 -18.09
N SER A 17 6.56 -18.07 -17.15
CA SER A 17 6.21 -18.13 -15.74
C SER A 17 5.60 -16.79 -15.35
N TRP A 18 4.45 -16.79 -14.67
CA TRP A 18 3.81 -15.55 -14.22
C TRP A 18 4.83 -14.77 -13.38
N SER A 19 5.06 -13.52 -13.74
CA SER A 19 6.00 -12.64 -13.07
C SER A 19 5.30 -11.40 -12.55
N HIS A 20 5.86 -10.83 -11.50
CA HIS A 20 5.46 -9.55 -10.94
C HIS A 20 6.71 -8.67 -10.79
N THR A 21 6.61 -7.45 -11.31
CA THR A 21 7.60 -6.39 -11.12
C THR A 21 6.87 -5.21 -10.50
N PRO A 22 7.17 -4.83 -9.24
CA PRO A 22 6.56 -3.67 -8.61
C PRO A 22 6.77 -2.43 -9.47
N SER A 23 5.73 -1.62 -9.62
CA SER A 23 5.90 -0.33 -10.27
C SER A 23 6.75 0.59 -9.38
N ASN A 24 7.50 1.50 -10.00
CA ASN A 24 8.31 2.44 -9.23
C ASN A 24 7.41 3.35 -8.36
N LEU A 25 6.16 3.59 -8.80
CA LEU A 25 5.20 4.42 -8.06
C LEU A 25 4.72 3.69 -6.80
N THR A 26 4.48 2.38 -6.89
CA THR A 26 4.19 1.54 -5.71
C THR A 26 5.35 1.56 -4.73
N LEU A 27 6.58 1.35 -5.19
CA LEU A 27 7.76 1.35 -4.31
C LEU A 27 7.99 2.71 -3.64
N PHE A 28 7.83 3.79 -4.39
CA PHE A 28 7.88 5.15 -3.86
C PHE A 28 6.80 5.40 -2.80
N TRP A 29 5.55 5.01 -3.10
CA TRP A 29 4.45 5.15 -2.15
C TRP A 29 4.70 4.34 -0.88
N LEU A 30 5.15 3.08 -0.99
CA LEU A 30 5.44 2.25 0.17
C LEU A 30 6.58 2.81 1.02
N ALA A 31 7.60 3.41 0.40
CA ALA A 31 8.71 4.02 1.13
C ALA A 31 8.32 5.26 1.95
N ILE A 32 7.28 5.98 1.53
CA ILE A 32 6.74 7.12 2.27
C ILE A 32 5.67 6.66 3.26
N SER A 33 4.71 5.86 2.81
CA SER A 33 3.56 5.46 3.60
C SER A 33 3.92 4.54 4.76
N LEU A 34 4.83 3.58 4.59
CA LEU A 34 5.18 2.65 5.67
C LEU A 34 5.74 3.35 6.92
N PRO A 35 6.76 4.23 6.84
CA PRO A 35 7.21 4.98 8.00
C PRO A 35 6.10 5.81 8.66
N LEU A 36 5.27 6.48 7.85
CA LEU A 36 4.17 7.31 8.35
C LEU A 36 3.11 6.48 9.08
N VAL A 37 2.71 5.34 8.50
CA VAL A 37 1.69 4.45 9.09
C VAL A 37 2.24 3.74 10.33
N ILE A 38 3.53 3.38 10.38
CA ILE A 38 4.18 2.85 11.59
C ILE A 38 4.16 3.90 12.71
N TRP A 39 4.53 5.13 12.38
CA TRP A 39 4.53 6.24 13.34
C TRP A 39 3.13 6.54 13.87
N ASP A 40 2.13 6.54 12.98
CA ASP A 40 0.71 6.70 13.31
C ASP A 40 0.16 5.57 14.16
N THR A 41 0.43 4.32 13.79
CA THR A 41 0.06 3.14 14.57
C THR A 41 0.64 3.22 15.98
N GLY A 42 1.91 3.60 16.10
CA GLY A 42 2.57 3.83 17.38
C GLY A 42 1.87 4.92 18.19
N TYR A 43 1.52 6.04 17.57
CA TYR A 43 0.76 7.10 18.24
C TYR A 43 -0.56 6.57 18.79
N VAL A 44 -1.35 5.89 17.95
CA VAL A 44 -2.70 5.43 18.29
C VAL A 44 -2.69 4.34 19.35
N LEU A 45 -1.85 3.33 19.23
CA LEU A 45 -1.85 2.17 20.12
C LEU A 45 -1.17 2.44 21.47
N LEU A 46 -0.34 3.48 21.56
CA LEU A 46 0.33 3.86 22.81
C LEU A 46 -0.39 5.00 23.56
N ARG A 47 -1.62 5.38 23.15
CA ARG A 47 -2.42 6.35 23.91
C ARG A 47 -2.74 5.78 25.31
N PRO A 48 -2.71 6.61 26.37
CA PRO A 48 -2.53 8.06 26.35
C PRO A 48 -1.06 8.49 26.43
N TYR A 49 -0.10 7.57 26.59
CA TYR A 49 1.32 7.91 26.79
C TYR A 49 1.94 8.68 25.62
N SER A 50 1.46 8.44 24.39
CA SER A 50 1.87 9.15 23.17
C SER A 50 1.15 10.49 22.96
N MET A 51 0.05 10.77 23.67
CA MET A 51 -0.76 12.00 23.52
C MET A 51 -0.13 13.19 24.24
N PRO A 52 -0.50 14.45 23.89
CA PRO A 52 0.02 15.65 24.58
C PRO A 52 -0.10 15.55 26.10
N GLY A 53 1.03 15.71 26.81
CA GLY A 53 1.14 15.52 28.26
C GLY A 53 1.57 14.10 28.70
N GLY A 54 1.59 13.13 27.79
CA GLY A 54 2.05 11.77 28.04
C GLY A 54 3.57 11.62 28.00
N ALA A 55 4.08 10.60 28.71
CA ALA A 55 5.53 10.38 28.89
C ALA A 55 6.29 10.04 27.60
N LEU A 56 5.60 9.54 26.57
CA LEU A 56 6.19 9.16 25.28
C LEU A 56 5.97 10.23 24.21
N HIS A 57 5.13 11.24 24.45
CA HIS A 57 4.74 12.23 23.46
C HIS A 57 5.93 12.97 22.84
N SER A 58 6.87 13.38 23.69
CA SER A 58 8.10 14.06 23.25
C SER A 58 9.27 13.07 23.16
N PRO A 59 10.12 13.16 22.12
CA PRO A 59 10.05 14.09 20.99
C PRO A 59 9.24 13.54 19.80
N LEU A 60 8.85 12.27 19.84
CA LEU A 60 8.45 11.53 18.63
C LEU A 60 7.06 11.89 18.11
N TRP A 61 6.09 12.17 18.97
CA TRP A 61 4.69 12.41 18.60
C TRP A 61 4.23 13.85 18.82
N VAL A 62 5.14 14.80 19.05
CA VAL A 62 4.84 16.24 19.19
C VAL A 62 3.92 16.77 18.08
N PRO A 63 4.08 16.42 16.79
CA PRO A 63 3.18 16.91 15.75
C PRO A 63 1.71 16.49 15.92
N TYR A 64 1.43 15.39 16.64
CA TYR A 64 0.05 14.95 16.91
C TYR A 64 -0.71 15.89 17.85
N GLU A 65 -0.04 16.82 18.55
CA GLU A 65 -0.74 17.89 19.26
C GLU A 65 -1.49 18.81 18.28
N LEU A 66 -0.86 19.19 17.17
CA LEU A 66 -1.54 19.93 16.11
C LEU A 66 -2.57 19.04 15.43
N TYR A 67 -2.21 17.80 15.11
CA TYR A 67 -3.10 16.90 14.39
C TYR A 67 -4.39 16.60 15.17
N GLY A 68 -4.32 16.34 16.48
CA GLY A 68 -5.48 16.13 17.34
C GLY A 68 -6.36 17.38 17.55
N ARG A 69 -5.82 18.58 17.32
CA ARG A 69 -6.59 19.83 17.28
C ARG A 69 -7.35 20.01 15.98
N VAL A 70 -6.77 19.58 14.85
CA VAL A 70 -7.44 19.60 13.55
C VAL A 70 -8.47 18.49 13.47
N ASP A 71 -8.09 17.29 13.86
CA ASP A 71 -8.90 16.10 13.72
C ASP A 71 -9.06 15.45 15.09
N HIS A 72 -10.24 15.67 15.66
CA HIS A 72 -10.50 15.25 17.03
C HIS A 72 -10.53 13.72 17.21
N VAL A 73 -10.57 12.92 16.14
CA VAL A 73 -10.37 11.46 16.27
C VAL A 73 -8.98 11.12 16.83
N TYR A 74 -8.00 12.03 16.65
CA TYR A 74 -6.65 11.90 17.21
C TYR A 74 -6.46 12.56 18.57
N GLY A 75 -7.43 13.35 19.04
CA GLY A 75 -7.34 14.17 20.24
C GLY A 75 -8.04 13.57 21.47
N TRP A 76 -7.99 14.35 22.56
CA TRP A 76 -8.61 13.99 23.85
C TRP A 76 -10.13 13.82 23.74
N LYS A 77 -10.83 14.59 22.89
CA LYS A 77 -12.28 14.43 22.65
C LYS A 77 -12.66 12.97 22.35
N SER A 78 -11.99 12.34 21.38
CA SER A 78 -12.28 10.96 20.99
C SER A 78 -11.81 9.94 22.04
N TYR A 79 -10.66 10.20 22.68
CA TYR A 79 -10.12 9.32 23.72
C TYR A 79 -11.00 9.29 24.97
N ASP A 80 -11.38 10.45 25.51
CA ASP A 80 -12.21 10.58 26.71
C ASP A 80 -13.64 10.07 26.48
N ALA A 81 -14.14 10.15 25.24
CA ALA A 81 -15.41 9.57 24.84
C ALA A 81 -15.37 8.04 24.69
N HIS A 82 -14.21 7.40 24.90
CA HIS A 82 -13.99 5.97 24.64
C HIS A 82 -14.42 5.54 23.23
N ASN A 83 -14.21 6.40 22.24
CA ASN A 83 -14.54 6.10 20.86
C ASN A 83 -13.54 5.09 20.27
N GLY A 84 -14.00 3.87 20.00
CA GLY A 84 -13.18 2.79 19.47
C GLY A 84 -12.70 2.98 18.03
N TRP A 85 -13.24 3.98 17.31
CA TRP A 85 -12.94 4.23 15.90
C TRP A 85 -11.44 4.33 15.62
N THR A 86 -10.74 5.24 16.29
CA THR A 86 -9.32 5.51 16.00
C THR A 86 -8.43 4.32 16.35
N ALA A 87 -8.71 3.64 17.46
CA ALA A 87 -7.96 2.44 17.85
C ALA A 87 -8.15 1.30 16.85
N ALA A 88 -9.37 1.11 16.33
CA ALA A 88 -9.65 0.11 15.29
C ALA A 88 -8.89 0.44 14.00
N GLN A 89 -8.87 1.70 13.58
CA GLN A 89 -8.07 2.18 12.44
C GLN A 89 -6.58 1.88 12.62
N GLY A 90 -6.03 2.17 13.82
CA GLY A 90 -4.64 1.87 14.17
C GLY A 90 -4.32 0.37 14.18
N ALA A 91 -5.23 -0.48 14.63
CA ALA A 91 -5.05 -1.93 14.58
C ALA A 91 -4.97 -2.46 13.14
N PHE A 92 -5.83 -1.95 12.25
CA PHE A 92 -5.75 -2.29 10.82
C PHE A 92 -4.50 -1.71 10.15
N ASN A 93 -4.05 -0.51 10.54
CA ASN A 93 -2.75 0.04 10.11
C ASN A 93 -1.58 -0.90 10.43
N ALA A 94 -1.60 -1.55 11.61
CA ALA A 94 -0.59 -2.56 11.97
C ALA A 94 -0.62 -3.78 11.04
N VAL A 95 -1.82 -4.27 10.69
CA VAL A 95 -2.02 -5.38 9.74
C VAL A 95 -1.56 -4.99 8.34
N GLU A 96 -1.94 -3.81 7.86
CA GLU A 96 -1.51 -3.26 6.57
C GLU A 96 0.01 -3.16 6.49
N THR A 97 0.64 -2.63 7.55
CA THR A 97 2.08 -2.51 7.67
C THR A 97 2.76 -3.88 7.57
N ALA A 98 2.29 -4.87 8.34
CA ALA A 98 2.85 -6.22 8.29
C ALA A 98 2.72 -6.86 6.91
N ALA A 99 1.57 -6.68 6.24
CA ALA A 99 1.32 -7.21 4.91
C ALA A 99 2.19 -6.55 3.84
N TYR A 100 2.38 -5.22 3.88
CA TYR A 100 3.27 -4.53 2.96
C TYR A 100 4.76 -4.82 3.22
N LEU A 101 5.17 -4.97 4.48
CA LEU A 101 6.52 -5.43 4.81
C LEU A 101 6.75 -6.85 4.29
N TRP A 102 5.75 -7.73 4.39
CA TRP A 102 5.81 -9.07 3.79
C TRP A 102 5.89 -9.02 2.25
N TYR A 103 5.09 -8.18 1.61
CA TYR A 103 5.19 -7.93 0.16
C TYR A 103 6.60 -7.49 -0.24
N LEU A 104 7.17 -6.51 0.44
CA LEU A 104 8.54 -6.04 0.18
C LEU A 104 9.56 -7.15 0.46
N TYR A 105 9.39 -7.92 1.53
CA TYR A 105 10.24 -9.08 1.81
C TYR A 105 10.25 -10.07 0.62
N LEU A 106 9.08 -10.40 0.06
CA LEU A 106 9.00 -11.28 -1.11
C LEU A 106 9.76 -10.70 -2.32
N VAL A 107 9.54 -9.42 -2.60
CA VAL A 107 10.18 -8.70 -3.72
C VAL A 107 11.70 -8.64 -3.57
N TYR A 108 12.20 -8.24 -2.39
CA TYR A 108 13.63 -8.01 -2.19
C TYR A 108 14.43 -9.29 -1.96
N THR A 109 13.81 -10.33 -1.40
CA THR A 109 14.48 -11.61 -1.12
C THR A 109 14.51 -12.52 -2.33
N TYR A 110 13.40 -12.60 -3.08
CA TYR A 110 13.27 -13.56 -4.19
C TYR A 110 13.31 -12.90 -5.57
N GLY A 111 13.24 -11.56 -5.64
CA GLY A 111 13.24 -10.83 -6.90
C GLY A 111 14.62 -10.80 -7.54
N ARG A 112 14.70 -11.18 -8.82
CA ARG A 112 15.90 -11.02 -9.64
C ARG A 112 15.96 -9.58 -10.14
N GLN A 113 17.14 -8.97 -10.05
CA GLN A 113 17.37 -7.64 -10.63
C GLN A 113 17.30 -7.75 -12.16
N ASP A 114 16.51 -6.89 -12.78
CA ASP A 114 16.46 -6.77 -14.23
C ASP A 114 17.00 -5.40 -14.66
N LYS A 115 17.62 -5.33 -15.85
CA LYS A 115 18.16 -4.07 -16.39
C LYS A 115 17.04 -3.12 -16.87
N ARG A 116 15.80 -3.60 -16.97
CA ARG A 116 14.65 -2.85 -17.47
C ARG A 116 14.08 -1.92 -16.39
N GLN A 117 13.95 -0.65 -16.73
CA GLN A 117 13.35 0.37 -15.86
C GLN A 117 11.84 0.09 -15.67
N GLY A 118 11.39 0.03 -14.41
CA GLY A 118 9.98 -0.16 -14.06
C GLY A 118 9.08 0.98 -14.55
N ARG A 119 7.79 0.70 -14.77
CA ARG A 119 6.80 1.68 -15.24
C ARG A 119 6.43 2.68 -14.13
N GLY A 120 6.19 3.94 -14.51
CA GLY A 120 5.30 4.85 -13.77
C GLY A 120 5.89 5.80 -12.72
N ALA A 121 7.21 5.90 -12.50
CA ALA A 121 7.78 6.92 -11.59
C ALA A 121 9.06 7.59 -12.14
N PRO A 122 9.58 8.65 -11.47
CA PRO A 122 10.73 9.42 -11.93
C PRO A 122 11.93 8.54 -12.28
N ARG A 123 12.71 8.95 -13.29
CA ARG A 123 13.94 8.25 -13.68
C ARG A 123 14.84 8.06 -12.45
N ARG A 124 15.59 6.94 -12.43
CA ARG A 124 16.51 6.54 -11.35
C ARG A 124 17.41 7.69 -10.86
N GLU A 125 17.89 8.52 -11.79
CA GLU A 125 18.71 9.72 -11.56
C GLU A 125 18.04 10.78 -10.66
N LYS A 126 16.70 10.79 -10.56
CA LYS A 126 15.92 11.74 -9.75
C LYS A 126 15.54 11.19 -8.36
N MET A 127 15.87 9.93 -8.04
CA MET A 127 15.44 9.29 -6.77
C MET A 127 16.42 9.47 -5.59
N GLY A 128 17.60 10.06 -5.78
CA GLY A 128 18.49 10.44 -4.66
C GLY A 128 18.75 9.29 -3.67
N TRP A 129 18.45 9.52 -2.38
CA TRP A 129 18.60 8.51 -1.32
C TRP A 129 17.66 7.29 -1.45
N LEU A 130 16.65 7.35 -2.32
CA LEU A 130 15.74 6.27 -2.65
C LEU A 130 16.20 5.43 -3.87
N GLU A 131 17.44 5.62 -4.36
CA GLU A 131 17.94 4.89 -5.54
C GLU A 131 17.89 3.37 -5.39
N GLY A 132 18.05 2.85 -4.16
CA GLY A 132 17.91 1.42 -3.86
C GLY A 132 16.51 0.86 -4.14
N LEU A 133 15.48 1.70 -4.07
CA LEU A 133 14.11 1.36 -4.45
C LEU A 133 13.89 1.38 -5.96
N ALA A 134 14.77 2.04 -6.72
CA ALA A 134 14.70 2.11 -8.18
C ALA A 134 15.28 0.87 -8.87
N GLN A 135 15.89 -0.05 -8.12
CA GLN A 135 16.35 -1.32 -8.65
C GLN A 135 15.12 -2.21 -8.94
N SER A 136 14.70 -2.24 -10.21
CA SER A 136 13.64 -3.11 -10.69
C SER A 136 13.95 -4.56 -10.31
N ARG A 137 13.06 -5.16 -9.52
CA ARG A 137 13.14 -6.55 -9.09
C ARG A 137 11.91 -7.29 -9.57
N THR A 138 12.13 -8.40 -10.26
CA THR A 138 11.07 -9.23 -10.78
C THR A 138 11.04 -10.55 -10.02
N VAL A 139 9.90 -10.85 -9.40
CA VAL A 139 9.61 -12.16 -8.82
C VAL A 139 8.83 -13.00 -9.84
N GLU A 140 8.98 -14.32 -9.79
CA GLU A 140 8.37 -15.26 -10.74
C GLU A 140 7.63 -16.39 -10.03
N GLY A 141 6.74 -17.06 -10.76
CA GLY A 141 5.99 -18.22 -10.31
C GLY A 141 5.13 -17.94 -9.07
N ARG A 142 5.15 -18.88 -8.11
CA ARG A 142 4.29 -18.81 -6.91
C ARG A 142 4.58 -17.59 -6.04
N VAL A 143 5.82 -17.10 -6.01
CA VAL A 143 6.18 -15.90 -5.25
C VAL A 143 5.54 -14.66 -5.85
N ALA A 144 5.50 -14.55 -7.18
CA ALA A 144 4.79 -13.48 -7.87
C ALA A 144 3.29 -13.50 -7.52
N THR A 145 2.66 -14.68 -7.54
CA THR A 145 1.25 -14.82 -7.15
C THR A 145 1.00 -14.31 -5.72
N TRP A 146 1.83 -14.70 -4.75
CA TRP A 146 1.69 -14.23 -3.38
C TRP A 146 1.91 -12.72 -3.26
N ALA A 147 2.93 -12.17 -3.93
CA ALA A 147 3.22 -10.75 -3.89
C ALA A 147 2.03 -9.93 -4.44
N VAL A 148 1.51 -10.29 -5.61
CA VAL A 148 0.37 -9.59 -6.24
C VAL A 148 -0.89 -9.72 -5.39
N LEU A 149 -1.17 -10.91 -4.85
CA LEU A 149 -2.35 -11.13 -4.02
C LEU A 149 -2.30 -10.29 -2.73
N VAL A 150 -1.17 -10.34 -2.02
CA VAL A 150 -0.96 -9.53 -0.80
C VAL A 150 -1.06 -8.04 -1.14
N GLY A 151 -0.34 -7.59 -2.18
CA GLY A 151 -0.36 -6.19 -2.60
C GLY A 151 -1.77 -5.69 -2.94
N TYR A 152 -2.56 -6.47 -3.68
CA TYR A 152 -3.94 -6.13 -4.04
C TYR A 152 -4.85 -6.09 -2.80
N SER A 153 -4.82 -7.13 -1.97
CA SER A 153 -5.67 -7.22 -0.78
C SER A 153 -5.37 -6.12 0.23
N THR A 154 -4.10 -5.79 0.44
CA THR A 154 -3.71 -4.70 1.34
C THR A 154 -4.11 -3.34 0.77
N ALA A 155 -3.95 -3.10 -0.54
CA ALA A 155 -4.40 -1.86 -1.17
C ALA A 155 -5.92 -1.67 -1.07
N TRP A 156 -6.69 -2.75 -1.28
CA TRP A 156 -8.15 -2.72 -1.08
C TRP A 156 -8.54 -2.40 0.36
N LEU A 157 -7.85 -2.98 1.34
CA LEU A 157 -8.06 -2.70 2.76
C LEU A 157 -7.80 -1.21 3.06
N THR A 158 -6.64 -0.68 2.64
CA THR A 158 -6.28 0.74 2.83
C THR A 158 -7.34 1.66 2.23
N PHE A 159 -7.74 1.41 0.98
CA PHE A 159 -8.77 2.18 0.29
C PHE A 159 -10.10 2.14 1.05
N SER A 160 -10.62 0.93 1.32
CA SER A 160 -11.92 0.74 1.97
C SER A 160 -11.99 1.41 3.33
N LYS A 161 -10.91 1.27 4.11
CA LYS A 161 -10.78 1.88 5.42
C LYS A 161 -10.79 3.40 5.34
N THR A 162 -10.08 3.97 4.36
CA THR A 162 -10.04 5.43 4.14
C THR A 162 -11.40 5.95 3.67
N VAL A 163 -12.10 5.24 2.78
CA VAL A 163 -13.48 5.57 2.40
C VAL A 163 -14.39 5.57 3.64
N LEU A 164 -14.29 4.54 4.47
CA LEU A 164 -15.07 4.47 5.71
C LEU A 164 -14.76 5.66 6.64
N TYR A 165 -13.50 6.13 6.66
CA TYR A 165 -13.14 7.31 7.45
C TYR A 165 -13.85 8.58 6.96
N TRP A 166 -13.84 8.83 5.66
CA TRP A 166 -14.57 9.96 5.07
C TRP A 166 -16.08 9.87 5.28
N LEU A 167 -16.66 8.67 5.14
CA LEU A 167 -18.09 8.45 5.37
C LEU A 167 -18.45 8.63 6.85
N ASN A 168 -17.60 8.21 7.79
CA ASN A 168 -17.81 8.41 9.21
C ASN A 168 -17.91 9.90 9.55
N GLU A 169 -17.04 10.75 8.99
CA GLU A 169 -17.13 12.19 9.17
C GLU A 169 -18.40 12.76 8.51
N ALA A 170 -18.72 12.38 7.28
CA ALA A 170 -19.93 12.85 6.62
C ALA A 170 -21.22 12.49 7.39
N PHE A 171 -21.29 11.26 7.93
CA PHE A 171 -22.47 10.76 8.64
C PHE A 171 -22.55 11.21 10.09
N SER A 172 -21.45 11.67 10.68
CA SER A 172 -21.44 12.31 12.00
C SER A 172 -21.64 13.83 11.93
N GLY A 173 -21.91 14.40 10.76
CA GLY A 173 -22.05 15.85 10.58
C GLY A 173 -20.73 16.60 10.73
N PHE A 174 -19.62 15.96 10.37
CA PHE A 174 -18.25 16.47 10.49
C PHE A 174 -17.85 16.78 11.94
N ASP A 175 -18.29 15.96 12.89
CA ASP A 175 -18.10 16.20 14.32
C ASP A 175 -16.62 16.34 14.74
N ASN A 176 -15.68 15.72 14.03
CA ASN A 176 -14.27 15.77 14.40
C ASN A 176 -13.45 16.81 13.63
N ILE A 177 -13.97 17.32 12.51
CA ILE A 177 -13.23 18.20 11.59
C ILE A 177 -13.95 19.49 11.20
N GLY A 178 -15.24 19.60 11.50
CA GLY A 178 -16.10 20.70 11.04
C GLY A 178 -15.81 22.05 11.69
N HIS A 179 -15.02 22.08 12.77
CA HIS A 179 -14.59 23.30 13.45
C HIS A 179 -13.41 24.01 12.77
N ASN A 180 -12.74 23.37 11.81
CA ASN A 180 -11.57 23.92 11.15
C ASN A 180 -11.94 24.97 10.10
N ASP A 181 -11.03 25.94 9.89
CA ASP A 181 -11.08 26.76 8.69
C ASP A 181 -10.78 25.91 7.43
N ILE A 182 -11.22 26.41 6.27
CA ILE A 182 -11.13 25.68 5.01
C ILE A 182 -9.69 25.34 4.60
N MET A 183 -8.71 26.19 4.94
CA MET A 183 -7.32 25.95 4.56
C MET A 183 -6.70 24.87 5.43
N SER A 184 -6.92 24.92 6.75
CA SER A 184 -6.53 23.84 7.66
C SER A 184 -7.14 22.51 7.22
N LEU A 185 -8.43 22.50 6.88
CA LEU A 185 -9.12 21.30 6.40
C LEU A 185 -8.49 20.76 5.10
N ILE A 186 -8.22 21.62 4.12
CA ILE A 186 -7.63 21.23 2.83
C ILE A 186 -6.25 20.60 3.04
N PHE A 187 -5.35 21.29 3.75
CA PHE A 187 -3.94 20.90 3.82
C PHE A 187 -3.64 19.85 4.88
N LEU A 188 -4.39 19.82 5.98
CA LEU A 188 -4.12 18.93 7.11
C LEU A 188 -5.05 17.72 7.16
N TRP A 189 -6.17 17.73 6.43
CA TRP A 189 -7.10 16.59 6.41
C TRP A 189 -7.38 16.06 5.00
N ILE A 190 -7.84 16.91 4.06
CA ILE A 190 -8.26 16.45 2.72
C ILE A 190 -7.09 15.93 1.89
N ILE A 191 -6.03 16.71 1.72
CA ILE A 191 -4.88 16.30 0.88
C ILE A 191 -4.17 15.08 1.46
N PRO A 192 -3.86 15.02 2.78
CA PRO A 192 -3.27 13.84 3.37
C PRO A 192 -4.14 12.60 3.19
N ASN A 193 -5.41 12.63 3.62
CA ASN A 193 -6.28 11.45 3.50
C ASN A 193 -6.57 11.11 2.02
N GLY A 194 -6.63 12.10 1.13
CA GLY A 194 -6.81 11.91 -0.30
C GLY A 194 -5.68 11.12 -0.96
N ALA A 195 -4.44 11.24 -0.48
CA ALA A 195 -3.34 10.40 -0.95
C ALA A 195 -3.59 8.91 -0.65
N TRP A 196 -4.17 8.58 0.50
CA TRP A 196 -4.57 7.22 0.88
C TRP A 196 -5.82 6.70 0.12
N LEU A 197 -6.46 7.54 -0.70
CA LEU A 197 -7.44 7.07 -1.69
C LEU A 197 -6.78 6.83 -3.04
N ILE A 198 -5.99 7.79 -3.53
CA ILE A 198 -5.43 7.77 -4.89
C ILE A 198 -4.39 6.66 -5.07
N PHE A 199 -3.42 6.55 -4.18
CA PHE A 199 -2.33 5.58 -4.34
C PHE A 199 -2.80 4.12 -4.20
N PRO A 200 -3.66 3.77 -3.22
CA PRO A 200 -4.23 2.43 -3.15
C PRO A 200 -5.09 2.07 -4.36
N VAL A 201 -5.87 3.00 -4.92
CA VAL A 201 -6.61 2.77 -6.17
C VAL A 201 -5.66 2.48 -7.33
N TYR A 202 -4.56 3.22 -7.46
CA TYR A 202 -3.53 2.93 -8.45
C TYR A 202 -2.92 1.53 -8.26
N MET A 203 -2.58 1.16 -7.02
CA MET A 203 -2.03 -0.17 -6.70
C MET A 203 -3.03 -1.28 -7.02
N MET A 204 -4.30 -1.12 -6.62
CA MET A 204 -5.38 -2.03 -6.97
C MET A 204 -5.52 -2.20 -8.48
N TYR A 205 -5.43 -1.11 -9.24
CA TYR A 205 -5.47 -1.17 -10.70
C TYR A 205 -4.30 -1.99 -11.24
N VAL A 206 -3.05 -1.68 -10.88
CA VAL A 206 -1.86 -2.39 -11.37
C VAL A 206 -1.89 -3.88 -11.00
N PHE A 207 -2.07 -4.20 -9.73
CA PHE A 207 -2.11 -5.60 -9.28
C PHE A 207 -3.34 -6.33 -9.84
N GLY A 208 -4.48 -5.66 -9.94
CA GLY A 208 -5.70 -6.21 -10.52
C GLY A 208 -5.52 -6.57 -12.00
N GLN A 209 -4.84 -5.73 -12.79
CA GLN A 209 -4.52 -6.05 -14.18
C GLN A 209 -3.61 -7.30 -14.28
N GLU A 210 -2.64 -7.46 -13.39
CA GLU A 210 -1.78 -8.66 -13.36
C GLU A 210 -2.57 -9.93 -12.97
N ILE A 211 -3.49 -9.81 -12.00
CA ILE A 211 -4.40 -10.92 -11.63
C ILE A 211 -5.28 -11.30 -12.82
N LEU A 212 -5.89 -10.32 -13.50
CA LEU A 212 -6.73 -10.56 -14.68
C LEU A 212 -5.95 -11.24 -15.79
N GLN A 213 -4.74 -10.75 -16.12
CA GLN A 213 -3.89 -11.37 -17.13
C GLN A 213 -3.55 -12.83 -16.80
N GLY A 214 -3.24 -13.12 -15.53
CA GLY A 214 -3.01 -14.49 -15.06
C GLY A 214 -4.24 -15.38 -15.19
N LEU A 215 -5.41 -14.88 -14.83
CA LEU A 215 -6.68 -15.62 -14.92
C LEU A 215 -7.11 -15.84 -16.37
N GLU A 216 -6.98 -14.85 -17.25
CA GLU A 216 -7.31 -14.95 -18.67
C GLU A 216 -6.39 -15.95 -19.39
N SER A 217 -5.08 -15.91 -19.08
CA SER A 217 -4.11 -16.87 -19.59
C SER A 217 -4.44 -18.31 -19.17
N ALA A 218 -4.93 -18.50 -17.94
CA ALA A 218 -5.37 -19.81 -17.44
C ALA A 218 -6.73 -20.24 -18.03
N ALA A 219 -7.67 -19.31 -18.18
CA ALA A 219 -9.02 -19.58 -18.69
C ALA A 219 -9.01 -19.98 -20.17
N GLY A 220 -8.05 -19.49 -20.96
CA GLY A 220 -7.76 -19.97 -22.30
C GLY A 220 -7.36 -21.46 -22.38
N GLY A 221 -7.09 -22.11 -21.24
CA GLY A 221 -6.72 -23.54 -21.11
C GLY A 221 -7.79 -24.47 -20.53
N GLY A 222 -9.00 -24.00 -20.19
CA GLY A 222 -10.12 -24.85 -19.76
C GLY A 222 -10.76 -24.49 -18.41
N ARG A 223 -12.03 -24.86 -18.26
CA ARG A 223 -12.89 -24.59 -17.09
C ARG A 223 -12.25 -25.05 -15.76
N LYS A 224 -12.47 -24.25 -14.69
CA LYS A 224 -12.28 -24.70 -13.30
C LYS A 224 -12.94 -26.06 -13.09
N ILE A 225 -12.14 -27.09 -12.85
CA ILE A 225 -12.65 -28.35 -12.29
C ILE A 225 -12.93 -28.06 -10.81
N ARG A 226 -14.18 -28.29 -10.42
CA ARG A 226 -14.70 -28.07 -9.07
C ARG A 226 -14.23 -29.16 -8.13
#